data_AF-A0A9R1NG19-F1
#
_entry.id   AF-A0A9R1NG19-F1
#
_cell.length_a   1.000
_cell.length_b   1.000
_cell.length_c   1.000
_cell.angle_alpha   90.00
_cell.angle_beta   90.00
_cell.angle_gamma   90.00
#
_symmetry.space_group_name_H-M   'P 1'
#
loop_
_entity.id
_entity.type
_entity.pdbx_description
1 polymer ?
#
loop_
_entity_poly.entity_id
_entity_poly.type
_entity_poly.pdbx_seq_one_letter_code
_entity_poly.pdbx_strand_id
1 'polypeptide(L)'
;MIWLPSSDPLWKSLRGIVATNVFSPRSLAVALDVRQRKVRDMVSYFRDCAGTELDVGQALYGGVLNLVSSSFCSVDVVDMGGQSAQGVRKLVEDLIEVIAKPNVSDLFPFLGPLDLQGWRRWTEIRFEKIFLILDGIIDRRMAAANASTEKQGDFLDSLLELLSTGKMARDSLTTIVFEVIAAGSDAMSITLEWAMAELLRNPSVMAKEGVEIGGYAVPNGSTVIFNAWAIMRDPAAWERPHEFVPERFLGKADQVVDFRGKAFEFIPFGSGRRLCPGVPMAERVVPFILASLLHAFEWRLPDGVSPTELDVSERFTTANVMAVPLKAVPVVIT
;
A
#
# COMPACT_ATOMS: atom_id res chain seq x y z
N MET A 1 -2.35 -10.50 10.48
CA MET A 1 -3.02 -9.38 11.15
C MET A 1 -4.34 -8.97 10.49
N ILE A 2 -4.39 -8.73 9.18
CA ILE A 2 -5.52 -8.11 8.45
C ILE A 2 -6.87 -8.75 8.80
N TRP A 3 -6.97 -10.07 8.63
CA TRP A 3 -8.19 -10.86 8.80
C TRP A 3 -8.61 -11.14 10.26
N LEU A 4 -7.78 -10.80 11.25
CA LEU A 4 -8.12 -11.01 12.67
C LEU A 4 -9.07 -9.90 13.18
N PRO A 5 -10.04 -10.20 14.07
CA PRO A 5 -10.88 -9.19 14.72
C PRO A 5 -10.08 -8.18 15.57
N SER A 6 -10.54 -6.92 15.68
CA SER A 6 -9.84 -5.92 16.52
C SER A 6 -9.94 -6.18 18.04
N SER A 7 -10.84 -7.08 18.43
CA SER A 7 -10.96 -7.61 19.79
C SER A 7 -9.90 -8.66 20.13
N ASP A 8 -9.30 -9.29 19.12
CA ASP A 8 -8.41 -10.46 19.26
C ASP A 8 -7.08 -10.11 19.97
N PRO A 9 -6.64 -10.90 20.97
CA PRO A 9 -5.34 -10.70 21.64
C PRO A 9 -4.13 -10.76 20.70
N LEU A 10 -4.14 -11.67 19.70
CA LEU A 10 -3.08 -11.79 18.70
C LEU A 10 -3.09 -10.58 17.76
N TRP A 11 -4.27 -10.09 17.35
CA TRP A 11 -4.35 -8.83 16.59
C TRP A 11 -3.73 -7.68 17.38
N LYS A 12 -4.10 -7.51 18.66
CA LYS A 12 -3.56 -6.45 19.53
C LYS A 12 -2.04 -6.54 19.69
N SER A 13 -1.52 -7.76 19.88
CA SER A 13 -0.08 -8.01 20.01
C SER A 13 0.69 -7.64 18.75
N LEU A 14 0.30 -8.21 17.60
CA LEU A 14 0.91 -7.90 16.29
C LEU A 14 0.81 -6.40 15.97
N ARG A 15 -0.33 -5.76 16.29
CA ARG A 15 -0.54 -4.34 16.05
C ARG A 15 0.38 -3.46 16.89
N GLY A 16 0.53 -3.76 18.18
CA GLY A 16 1.44 -3.05 19.07
C GLY A 16 2.90 -3.20 18.65
N ILE A 17 3.31 -4.41 18.25
CA ILE A 17 4.66 -4.68 17.75
C ILE A 17 4.94 -3.86 16.49
N VAL A 18 4.06 -3.89 15.49
CA VAL A 18 4.23 -3.17 14.22
C VAL A 18 4.25 -1.65 14.42
N ALA A 19 3.36 -1.11 15.27
CA ALA A 19 3.36 0.32 15.57
C ALA A 19 4.63 0.80 16.30
N THR A 20 5.20 -0.03 17.19
CA THR A 20 6.31 0.36 18.06
C THR A 20 7.69 0.13 17.43
N ASN A 21 7.85 -0.95 16.65
CA ASN A 21 9.16 -1.40 16.17
C ASN A 21 9.36 -1.19 14.66
N VAL A 22 8.27 -1.09 13.88
CA VAL A 22 8.33 -0.79 12.44
C VAL A 22 8.03 0.68 12.19
N PHE A 23 6.81 1.14 12.48
CA PHE A 23 6.35 2.49 12.09
C PHE A 23 6.62 3.59 13.14
N SER A 24 7.50 3.34 14.12
CA SER A 24 7.88 4.36 15.09
C SER A 24 8.87 5.36 14.50
N PRO A 25 8.93 6.61 15.02
CA PRO A 25 9.84 7.64 14.49
C PRO A 25 11.32 7.22 14.50
N ARG A 26 11.75 6.42 15.48
CA ARG A 26 13.12 5.89 15.57
C ARG A 26 13.43 4.93 14.42
N SER A 27 12.59 3.92 14.22
CA SER A 27 12.79 2.93 13.17
C SER A 27 12.68 3.56 11.76
N LEU A 28 11.74 4.50 11.57
CA LEU A 28 11.62 5.26 10.32
C LEU A 28 12.85 6.13 10.02
N ALA A 29 13.55 6.63 11.05
CA ALA A 29 14.80 7.37 10.88
C ALA A 29 15.97 6.45 10.53
N VAL A 30 16.03 5.23 11.08
CA VAL A 30 17.03 4.21 10.71
C VAL A 30 16.91 3.85 9.23
N ALA A 31 15.69 3.62 8.74
CA ALA A 31 15.44 3.35 7.31
C ALA A 31 15.41 4.62 6.42
N LEU A 32 16.01 5.75 6.83
CA LEU A 32 15.98 6.99 6.04
C LEU A 32 16.87 6.90 4.79
N ASP A 33 18.13 6.51 4.95
CA ASP A 33 19.12 6.50 3.86
C ASP A 33 18.82 5.45 2.79
N VAL A 34 18.17 4.34 3.19
CA VAL A 34 17.64 3.33 2.28
C VAL A 34 16.51 3.90 1.43
N ARG A 35 15.52 4.56 2.05
CA ARG A 35 14.40 5.20 1.33
C ARG A 35 14.89 6.33 0.41
N GLN A 36 15.83 7.15 0.87
CA GLN A 36 16.43 8.19 0.03
C GLN A 36 17.20 7.63 -1.16
N ARG A 37 17.93 6.52 -1.01
CA ARG A 37 18.54 5.82 -2.16
C ARG A 37 17.46 5.33 -3.12
N LYS A 38 16.46 4.57 -2.65
CA LYS A 38 15.45 3.97 -3.52
C LYS A 38 14.59 4.99 -4.30
N VAL A 39 14.34 6.18 -3.74
CA VAL A 39 13.72 7.28 -4.52
C VAL A 39 14.69 7.85 -5.55
N ARG A 40 15.99 7.98 -5.26
CA ARG A 40 17.00 8.38 -6.27
C ARG A 40 17.16 7.34 -7.38
N ASP A 41 17.14 6.04 -7.05
CA ASP A 41 17.18 4.94 -8.02
C ASP A 41 15.98 5.05 -8.98
N MET A 42 14.78 5.24 -8.45
CA MET A 42 13.55 5.42 -9.23
C MET A 42 13.55 6.72 -10.05
N VAL A 43 14.05 7.83 -9.51
CA VAL A 43 14.25 9.08 -10.27
C VAL A 43 15.28 8.87 -11.39
N SER A 44 16.33 8.07 -11.20
CA SER A 44 17.25 7.73 -12.30
C SER A 44 16.55 6.94 -13.39
N TYR A 45 15.77 5.92 -13.03
CA TYR A 45 14.97 5.15 -14.00
C TYR A 45 14.07 6.04 -14.86
N PHE A 46 13.32 6.98 -14.25
CA PHE A 46 12.51 7.94 -15.01
C PHE A 46 13.36 8.96 -15.82
N ARG A 47 14.63 9.21 -15.46
CA ARG A 47 15.57 9.99 -16.29
C ARG A 47 16.03 9.22 -17.52
N ASP A 48 16.29 7.93 -17.34
CA ASP A 48 16.78 7.05 -18.41
C ASP A 48 15.65 6.73 -19.43
N CYS A 49 14.39 6.86 -19.01
CA CYS A 49 13.20 6.88 -19.89
C CYS A 49 12.80 8.27 -20.41
N ALA A 50 13.60 9.34 -20.20
CA ALA A 50 13.23 10.68 -20.65
C ALA A 50 13.06 10.77 -22.18
N GLY A 51 11.99 11.41 -22.63
CA GLY A 51 11.61 11.47 -24.05
C GLY A 51 10.95 10.21 -24.63
N THR A 52 10.59 9.22 -23.79
CA THR A 52 9.86 8.01 -24.23
C THR A 52 8.51 7.85 -23.52
N GLU A 53 7.56 7.18 -24.18
CA GLU A 53 6.27 6.80 -23.60
C GLU A 53 6.47 5.61 -22.65
N LEU A 54 6.04 5.76 -21.39
CA LEU A 54 6.15 4.73 -20.36
C LEU A 54 4.85 4.57 -19.55
N ASP A 55 4.62 3.36 -19.06
CA ASP A 55 3.53 3.03 -18.12
C ASP A 55 3.95 3.45 -16.70
N VAL A 56 3.35 4.55 -16.22
CA VAL A 56 3.69 5.18 -14.94
C VAL A 56 3.31 4.28 -13.76
N GLY A 57 2.17 3.59 -13.82
CA GLY A 57 1.72 2.66 -12.77
C GLY A 57 2.67 1.48 -12.60
N GLN A 58 3.08 0.85 -13.70
CA GLN A 58 4.06 -0.25 -13.71
C GLN A 58 5.43 0.18 -13.17
N ALA A 59 5.90 1.38 -13.55
CA ALA A 59 7.18 1.92 -13.11
C ALA A 59 7.17 2.32 -11.62
N LEU A 60 6.13 3.02 -11.17
CA LEU A 60 5.91 3.36 -9.77
C LEU A 60 5.81 2.11 -8.90
N TYR A 61 5.05 1.09 -9.34
CA TYR A 61 4.91 -0.15 -8.57
C TYR A 61 6.23 -0.89 -8.38
N GLY A 62 7.08 -0.97 -9.41
CA GLY A 62 8.44 -1.52 -9.28
C GLY A 62 9.29 -0.72 -8.28
N GLY A 63 9.33 0.60 -8.41
CA GLY A 63 10.12 1.47 -7.54
C GLY A 63 9.64 1.51 -6.09
N VAL A 64 8.33 1.50 -5.86
CA VAL A 64 7.72 1.48 -4.52
C VAL A 64 7.86 0.11 -3.87
N LEU A 65 7.69 -1.00 -4.61
CA LEU A 65 7.95 -2.36 -4.10
C LEU A 65 9.41 -2.51 -3.66
N ASN A 66 10.36 -2.00 -4.45
CA ASN A 66 11.77 -1.95 -4.06
C ASN A 66 12.05 -1.04 -2.88
N LEU A 67 11.40 0.13 -2.79
CA LEU A 67 11.52 1.02 -1.63
C LEU A 67 11.02 0.35 -0.35
N VAL A 68 9.84 -0.29 -0.38
CA VAL A 68 9.27 -0.98 0.78
C VAL A 68 10.14 -2.18 1.18
N SER A 69 10.45 -3.07 0.24
CA SER A 69 11.24 -4.29 0.51
C SER A 69 12.69 -4.01 0.92
N SER A 70 13.37 -3.03 0.30
CA SER A 70 14.69 -2.59 0.77
C SER A 70 14.63 -1.96 2.16
N SER A 71 13.61 -1.14 2.45
CA SER A 71 13.44 -0.56 3.81
C SER A 71 13.17 -1.63 4.86
N PHE A 72 12.56 -2.76 4.47
CA PHE A 72 12.18 -3.83 5.38
C PHE A 72 13.27 -4.87 5.62
N CYS A 73 13.93 -5.34 4.56
CA CYS A 73 14.83 -6.48 4.60
C CYS A 73 16.16 -6.25 3.87
N SER A 74 16.41 -5.02 3.39
CA SER A 74 17.59 -4.67 2.56
C SER A 74 17.73 -5.55 1.29
N VAL A 75 16.60 -5.96 0.70
CA VAL A 75 16.52 -6.74 -0.53
C VAL A 75 15.72 -5.96 -1.56
N ASP A 76 16.29 -5.74 -2.74
CA ASP A 76 15.53 -5.37 -3.94
C ASP A 76 14.79 -6.59 -4.47
N VAL A 77 13.47 -6.46 -4.67
CA VAL A 77 12.55 -7.54 -5.08
C VAL A 77 12.23 -7.49 -6.58
N VAL A 78 12.67 -6.43 -7.27
CA VAL A 78 12.62 -6.28 -8.72
C VAL A 78 13.93 -5.65 -9.19
N ASP A 79 14.60 -6.22 -10.19
CA ASP A 79 15.64 -5.48 -10.90
C ASP A 79 14.97 -4.46 -11.83
N MET A 80 15.21 -3.16 -11.60
CA MET A 80 14.60 -2.07 -12.39
C MET A 80 15.07 -2.07 -13.86
N GLY A 81 16.06 -2.88 -14.24
CA GLY A 81 16.51 -3.08 -15.61
C GLY A 81 16.58 -4.54 -16.08
N GLY A 82 16.05 -5.52 -15.33
CA GLY A 82 16.33 -6.93 -15.60
C GLY A 82 15.29 -7.95 -15.09
N GLN A 83 15.42 -9.20 -15.55
CA GLN A 83 14.43 -10.27 -15.31
C GLN A 83 14.51 -10.92 -13.90
N SER A 84 15.40 -10.45 -13.01
CA SER A 84 15.59 -11.08 -11.70
C SER A 84 14.45 -10.75 -10.72
N ALA A 85 14.07 -11.73 -9.91
CA ALA A 85 13.04 -11.66 -8.85
C ALA A 85 11.58 -11.36 -9.26
N GLN A 86 11.27 -11.23 -10.56
CA GLN A 86 9.92 -11.02 -11.13
C GLN A 86 8.83 -12.00 -10.60
N GLY A 87 9.23 -13.18 -10.12
CA GLY A 87 8.33 -14.18 -9.53
C GLY A 87 7.65 -13.77 -8.21
N VAL A 88 8.33 -13.06 -7.30
CA VAL A 88 7.70 -12.62 -6.03
C VAL A 88 6.64 -11.57 -6.31
N ARG A 89 7.00 -10.57 -7.11
CA ARG A 89 6.10 -9.51 -7.58
C ARG A 89 4.81 -10.11 -8.16
N LYS A 90 4.95 -11.03 -9.13
CA LYS A 90 3.79 -11.67 -9.76
C LYS A 90 2.95 -12.51 -8.79
N LEU A 91 3.56 -13.18 -7.82
CA LEU A 91 2.81 -13.93 -6.79
C LEU A 91 1.99 -13.01 -5.87
N VAL A 92 2.44 -11.79 -5.62
CA VAL A 92 1.68 -10.76 -4.88
C VAL A 92 0.54 -10.19 -5.74
N GLU A 93 0.82 -9.82 -6.99
CA GLU A 93 -0.18 -9.36 -7.96
C GLU A 93 -1.32 -10.39 -8.15
N ASP A 94 -0.97 -11.67 -8.38
CA ASP A 94 -1.90 -12.81 -8.47
C ASP A 94 -2.84 -12.88 -7.23
N LEU A 95 -2.29 -12.76 -6.02
CA LEU A 95 -3.07 -12.86 -4.77
C LEU A 95 -4.05 -11.69 -4.62
N ILE A 96 -3.60 -10.47 -4.93
CA ILE A 96 -4.41 -9.25 -4.78
C ILE A 96 -5.56 -9.25 -5.78
N GLU A 97 -5.33 -9.72 -7.01
CA GLU A 97 -6.37 -9.87 -8.03
C GLU A 97 -7.48 -10.86 -7.60
N VAL A 98 -7.17 -11.87 -6.79
CA VAL A 98 -8.15 -12.85 -6.28
C VAL A 98 -8.95 -12.34 -5.07
N ILE A 99 -8.37 -11.51 -4.20
CA ILE A 99 -9.10 -10.91 -3.07
C ILE A 99 -10.26 -10.02 -3.56
N ALA A 100 -10.14 -9.43 -4.75
CA ALA A 100 -11.19 -8.61 -5.36
C ALA A 100 -12.26 -9.41 -6.14
N LYS A 101 -12.08 -10.73 -6.37
CA LYS A 101 -13.00 -11.54 -7.17
C LYS A 101 -14.15 -12.10 -6.33
N PRO A 102 -15.40 -12.10 -6.83
CA PRO A 102 -16.54 -12.65 -6.10
C PRO A 102 -16.40 -14.17 -5.93
N ASN A 103 -16.50 -14.62 -4.68
CA ASN A 103 -16.43 -16.02 -4.28
C ASN A 103 -17.79 -16.52 -3.76
N VAL A 104 -18.40 -17.45 -4.48
CA VAL A 104 -19.68 -18.10 -4.13
C VAL A 104 -19.59 -18.82 -2.78
N SER A 105 -18.41 -19.32 -2.41
CA SER A 105 -18.20 -20.02 -1.14
C SER A 105 -18.24 -19.09 0.08
N ASP A 106 -17.98 -17.78 -0.11
CA ASP A 106 -18.07 -16.77 0.95
C ASP A 106 -19.49 -16.17 1.06
N LEU A 107 -20.22 -16.13 -0.06
CA LEU A 107 -21.64 -15.76 -0.09
C LEU A 107 -22.55 -16.84 0.50
N PHE A 108 -22.16 -18.11 0.38
CA PHE A 108 -22.91 -19.27 0.87
C PHE A 108 -21.99 -20.16 1.71
N PRO A 109 -21.83 -19.90 3.03
CA PRO A 109 -20.82 -20.57 3.86
C PRO A 109 -20.88 -22.11 3.91
N PHE A 110 -22.04 -22.71 3.64
CA PHE A 110 -22.18 -24.18 3.53
C PHE A 110 -21.51 -24.78 2.27
N LEU A 111 -21.21 -23.95 1.26
CA LEU A 111 -20.38 -24.29 0.09
C LEU A 111 -18.88 -24.07 0.36
N GLY A 112 -18.51 -23.46 1.49
CA GLY A 112 -17.13 -23.26 1.96
C GLY A 112 -16.21 -24.49 1.87
N PRO A 113 -16.65 -25.69 2.30
CA PRO A 113 -15.84 -26.91 2.21
C PRO A 113 -15.62 -27.43 0.78
N LEU A 114 -16.41 -26.97 -0.20
CA LEU A 114 -16.36 -27.47 -1.58
C LEU A 114 -15.33 -26.74 -2.46
N ASP A 115 -14.95 -25.51 -2.09
CA ASP A 115 -14.04 -24.63 -2.85
C ASP A 115 -14.44 -24.54 -4.35
N LEU A 116 -15.70 -24.16 -4.61
CA LEU A 116 -16.34 -24.33 -5.93
C LEU A 116 -15.65 -23.60 -7.09
N GLN A 117 -14.91 -22.53 -6.80
CA GLN A 117 -14.11 -21.79 -7.78
C GLN A 117 -12.60 -22.11 -7.69
N GLY A 118 -12.20 -23.03 -6.80
CA GLY A 118 -10.81 -23.42 -6.55
C GLY A 118 -9.95 -22.34 -5.88
N TRP A 119 -10.51 -21.19 -5.53
CA TRP A 119 -9.76 -20.04 -5.03
C TRP A 119 -9.00 -20.33 -3.75
N ARG A 120 -9.54 -21.14 -2.82
CA ARG A 120 -8.84 -21.46 -1.57
C ARG A 120 -7.56 -22.24 -1.86
N ARG A 121 -7.63 -23.34 -2.61
CA ARG A 121 -6.47 -24.16 -2.99
C ARG A 121 -5.47 -23.39 -3.86
N TRP A 122 -5.97 -22.59 -4.80
CA TRP A 122 -5.17 -21.75 -5.70
C TRP A 122 -4.35 -20.69 -4.94
N THR A 123 -4.91 -20.19 -3.84
CA THR A 123 -4.32 -19.18 -2.94
C THR A 123 -3.32 -19.81 -1.97
N GLU A 124 -3.66 -20.98 -1.40
CA GLU A 124 -2.80 -21.78 -0.52
C GLU A 124 -1.44 -22.08 -1.17
N ILE A 125 -1.44 -22.60 -2.41
CA ILE A 125 -0.24 -22.89 -3.22
C ILE A 125 0.63 -21.64 -3.50
N ARG A 126 0.06 -20.43 -3.41
CA ARG A 126 0.80 -19.17 -3.59
C ARG A 126 1.37 -18.65 -2.28
N PHE A 127 0.62 -18.75 -1.18
CA PHE A 127 1.13 -18.47 0.16
C PHE A 127 2.34 -19.34 0.49
N GLU A 128 2.30 -20.65 0.19
CA GLU A 128 3.46 -21.55 0.34
C GLU A 128 4.71 -21.02 -0.38
N LYS A 129 4.57 -20.62 -1.65
CA LYS A 129 5.68 -20.09 -2.47
C LYS A 129 6.23 -18.77 -1.94
N ILE A 130 5.36 -17.87 -1.50
CA ILE A 130 5.79 -16.57 -0.94
C ILE A 130 6.48 -16.78 0.40
N PHE A 131 5.90 -17.56 1.32
CA PHE A 131 6.50 -17.82 2.63
C PHE A 131 7.84 -18.55 2.49
N LEU A 132 7.97 -19.54 1.60
CA LEU A 132 9.26 -20.20 1.33
C LEU A 132 10.36 -19.21 0.85
N ILE A 133 10.00 -18.16 0.09
CA ILE A 133 10.96 -17.13 -0.32
C ILE A 133 11.28 -16.16 0.83
N LEU A 134 10.26 -15.72 1.59
CA LEU A 134 10.45 -14.83 2.74
C LEU A 134 11.23 -15.48 3.87
N ASP A 135 10.95 -16.74 4.19
CA ASP A 135 11.70 -17.52 5.17
C ASP A 135 13.14 -17.74 4.70
N GLY A 136 13.36 -18.02 3.42
CA GLY A 136 14.71 -18.03 2.83
C GLY A 136 15.47 -16.69 2.97
N ILE A 137 14.78 -15.54 2.98
CA ILE A 137 15.40 -14.23 3.27
C ILE A 137 15.75 -14.12 4.76
N ILE A 138 14.81 -14.46 5.64
CA ILE A 138 14.96 -14.35 7.11
C ILE A 138 16.05 -15.30 7.62
N ASP A 139 16.11 -16.54 7.13
CA ASP A 139 17.09 -17.53 7.55
C ASP A 139 18.52 -17.14 7.10
N ARG A 140 18.67 -16.57 5.90
CA ARG A 140 19.93 -15.95 5.46
C ARG A 140 20.34 -14.78 6.37
N ARG A 141 19.38 -13.98 6.83
CA ARG A 141 19.59 -12.88 7.80
C ARG A 141 20.11 -13.40 9.14
N MET A 142 19.46 -14.44 9.68
CA MET A 142 19.84 -15.07 10.94
C MET A 142 21.23 -15.72 10.86
N ALA A 143 21.56 -16.37 9.74
CA ALA A 143 22.89 -16.93 9.50
C ALA A 143 23.98 -15.83 9.47
N ALA A 144 23.74 -14.70 8.80
CA ALA A 144 24.67 -13.57 8.73
C ALA A 144 24.89 -12.89 10.11
N ALA A 145 23.83 -12.72 10.89
CA ALA A 145 23.88 -12.14 12.24
C ALA A 145 24.63 -13.04 13.25
N ASN A 146 24.67 -14.36 13.03
CA ASN A 146 25.50 -15.29 13.81
C ASN A 146 26.98 -15.28 13.38
N ALA A 147 27.30 -14.76 12.19
CA ALA A 147 28.65 -14.72 11.64
C ALA A 147 29.33 -13.34 11.76
N SER A 148 28.56 -12.26 11.95
CA SER A 148 29.04 -10.89 12.01
C SER A 148 28.12 -10.00 12.85
N THR A 149 28.68 -9.00 13.53
CA THR A 149 27.93 -8.08 14.42
C THR A 149 27.42 -6.80 13.73
N GLU A 150 27.66 -6.65 12.42
CA GLU A 150 27.14 -5.52 11.65
C GLU A 150 25.64 -5.70 11.34
N LYS A 151 24.80 -4.94 12.06
CA LYS A 151 23.39 -4.73 11.69
C LYS A 151 23.32 -3.92 10.39
N GLN A 152 22.44 -4.27 9.48
CA GLN A 152 22.27 -3.55 8.20
C GLN A 152 21.37 -2.32 8.33
N GLY A 153 20.62 -2.19 9.43
CA GLY A 153 19.85 -0.98 9.72
C GLY A 153 18.50 -0.93 9.02
N ASP A 154 17.73 -2.02 9.10
CA ASP A 154 16.36 -2.09 8.58
C ASP A 154 15.33 -2.55 9.64
N PHE A 155 14.08 -2.70 9.22
CA PHE A 155 13.01 -3.15 10.12
C PHE A 155 13.16 -4.62 10.51
N LEU A 156 13.70 -5.48 9.64
CA LEU A 156 13.92 -6.90 9.92
C LEU A 156 14.93 -7.12 11.05
N ASP A 157 16.03 -6.34 11.11
CA ASP A 157 16.98 -6.38 12.25
C ASP A 157 16.28 -6.13 13.60
N SER A 158 15.28 -5.24 13.61
CA SER A 158 14.51 -4.91 14.83
C SER A 158 13.49 -6.00 15.20
N LEU A 159 12.93 -6.71 14.22
CA LEU A 159 12.00 -7.81 14.44
C LEU A 159 12.72 -9.12 14.81
N LEU A 160 13.92 -9.34 14.29
CA LEU A 160 14.80 -10.46 14.67
C LEU A 160 15.24 -10.38 16.14
N GLU A 161 15.45 -9.19 16.68
CA GLU A 161 15.73 -8.99 18.11
C GLU A 161 14.53 -9.34 19.02
N LEU A 162 13.29 -9.20 18.50
CA LEU A 162 12.08 -9.68 19.20
C LEU A 162 11.91 -11.19 19.11
N LEU A 163 12.31 -11.81 17.99
CA LEU A 163 12.34 -13.26 17.84
C LEU A 163 13.40 -13.90 18.78
N SER A 164 14.63 -13.37 18.79
CA SER A 164 15.71 -13.90 19.63
C SER A 164 15.48 -13.71 21.13
N THR A 165 14.72 -12.68 21.53
CA THR A 165 14.28 -12.49 22.93
C THR A 165 12.98 -13.22 23.28
N GLY A 166 12.46 -14.10 22.41
CA GLY A 166 11.27 -14.91 22.66
C GLY A 166 9.95 -14.12 22.73
N LYS A 167 9.95 -12.85 22.32
CA LYS A 167 8.78 -11.95 22.34
C LYS A 167 7.90 -12.09 21.10
N MET A 168 8.32 -12.89 20.11
CA MET A 168 7.64 -13.14 18.85
C MET A 168 7.89 -14.59 18.40
N ALA A 169 6.88 -15.22 17.79
CA ALA A 169 7.03 -16.52 17.13
C ALA A 169 7.51 -16.36 15.66
N ARG A 170 8.22 -17.36 15.13
CA ARG A 170 8.79 -17.34 13.76
C ARG A 170 7.72 -17.05 12.69
N ASP A 171 6.55 -17.68 12.79
CA ASP A 171 5.42 -17.53 11.87
C ASP A 171 4.84 -16.11 11.91
N SER A 172 4.87 -15.47 13.10
CA SER A 172 4.45 -14.08 13.27
C SER A 172 5.41 -13.10 12.60
N LEU A 173 6.72 -13.41 12.59
CA LEU A 173 7.73 -12.64 11.84
C LEU A 173 7.43 -12.71 10.34
N THR A 174 7.31 -13.92 9.77
CA THR A 174 7.03 -14.11 8.34
C THR A 174 5.71 -13.47 7.93
N THR A 175 4.67 -13.56 8.78
CA THR A 175 3.39 -12.88 8.57
C THR A 175 3.55 -11.35 8.55
N ILE A 176 4.31 -10.76 9.48
CA ILE A 176 4.53 -9.30 9.52
C ILE A 176 5.31 -8.83 8.27
N VAL A 177 6.36 -9.56 7.87
CA VAL A 177 7.15 -9.24 6.67
C VAL A 177 6.27 -9.33 5.41
N PHE A 178 5.47 -10.39 5.26
CA PHE A 178 4.51 -10.50 4.16
C PHE A 178 3.50 -9.36 4.15
N GLU A 179 2.78 -9.13 5.26
CA GLU A 179 1.68 -8.15 5.30
C GLU A 179 2.16 -6.73 5.05
N VAL A 180 3.37 -6.34 5.49
CA VAL A 180 3.88 -4.99 5.23
C VAL A 180 4.46 -4.86 3.82
N ILE A 181 5.11 -5.87 3.26
CA ILE A 181 5.57 -5.81 1.86
C ILE A 181 4.37 -5.78 0.90
N ALA A 182 3.40 -6.69 1.05
CA ALA A 182 2.24 -6.76 0.16
C ALA A 182 1.33 -5.52 0.29
N ALA A 183 0.83 -5.22 1.49
CA ALA A 183 -0.11 -4.11 1.66
C ALA A 183 0.56 -2.72 1.61
N GLY A 184 1.86 -2.64 1.92
CA GLY A 184 2.60 -1.38 1.83
C GLY A 184 2.92 -1.00 0.38
N SER A 185 3.38 -1.94 -0.43
CA SER A 185 3.83 -1.65 -1.80
C SER A 185 2.65 -1.31 -2.72
N ASP A 186 1.61 -2.13 -2.70
CA ASP A 186 0.46 -2.02 -3.59
C ASP A 186 -0.32 -0.72 -3.31
N ALA A 187 -0.75 -0.53 -2.07
CA ALA A 187 -1.51 0.65 -1.67
C ALA A 187 -0.74 1.96 -1.86
N MET A 188 0.59 2.01 -1.65
CA MET A 188 1.37 3.23 -1.87
C MET A 188 1.56 3.56 -3.36
N SER A 189 1.71 2.55 -4.22
CA SER A 189 1.82 2.74 -5.67
C SER A 189 0.50 3.24 -6.25
N ILE A 190 -0.59 2.57 -5.87
CA ILE A 190 -1.96 2.93 -6.26
C ILE A 190 -2.34 4.30 -5.69
N THR A 191 -1.92 4.65 -4.48
CA THR A 191 -2.14 6.00 -3.92
C THR A 191 -1.32 7.07 -4.63
N LEU A 192 -0.12 6.77 -5.15
CA LEU A 192 0.64 7.71 -5.97
C LEU A 192 -0.02 7.93 -7.34
N GLU A 193 -0.42 6.85 -7.99
CA GLU A 193 -1.13 6.88 -9.28
C GLU A 193 -2.47 7.62 -9.17
N TRP A 194 -3.30 7.30 -8.16
CA TRP A 194 -4.52 8.08 -7.90
C TRP A 194 -4.24 9.47 -7.34
N ALA A 195 -3.15 9.76 -6.63
CA ALA A 195 -2.83 11.15 -6.29
C ALA A 195 -2.55 12.01 -7.54
N MET A 196 -2.23 11.40 -8.68
CA MET A 196 -2.09 12.05 -9.99
C MET A 196 -3.37 12.00 -10.85
N ALA A 197 -4.38 11.23 -10.48
CA ALA A 197 -5.62 11.07 -11.26
C ALA A 197 -6.89 11.53 -10.52
N GLU A 198 -6.95 11.46 -9.19
CA GLU A 198 -8.06 11.97 -8.36
C GLU A 198 -8.12 13.49 -8.19
N LEU A 199 -7.51 14.16 -9.16
CA LEU A 199 -7.78 15.52 -9.56
C LEU A 199 -9.05 15.58 -10.45
N LEU A 200 -9.70 14.44 -10.76
CA LEU A 200 -10.54 14.31 -11.96
C LEU A 200 -11.87 13.49 -11.86
N ARG A 201 -12.51 13.22 -10.68
CA ARG A 201 -14.02 13.29 -10.40
C ARG A 201 -14.68 12.26 -9.43
N ASN A 202 -15.64 12.71 -8.57
CA ASN A 202 -15.99 12.13 -7.24
C ASN A 202 -17.42 12.37 -6.57
N PRO A 203 -18.22 11.31 -6.17
CA PRO A 203 -19.53 11.32 -5.39
C PRO A 203 -19.65 10.33 -4.12
N SER A 204 -20.81 10.14 -3.39
CA SER A 204 -20.91 9.61 -1.95
C SER A 204 -21.65 8.27 -1.47
N VAL A 205 -22.02 8.11 -0.15
CA VAL A 205 -21.79 6.89 0.75
C VAL A 205 -23.00 6.10 1.42
N MET A 206 -22.83 5.57 2.65
CA MET A 206 -23.31 4.27 3.23
C MET A 206 -22.83 4.11 4.72
N ALA A 207 -23.42 3.25 5.60
CA ALA A 207 -22.88 2.92 6.96
C ALA A 207 -23.41 1.62 7.65
N LYS A 208 -22.59 1.02 8.56
CA LYS A 208 -22.85 -0.02 9.62
C LYS A 208 -21.75 0.16 10.73
N GLU A 209 -21.60 -0.49 11.90
CA GLU A 209 -21.98 -1.80 12.52
C GLU A 209 -23.39 -1.88 13.17
N GLY A 210 -23.59 -2.72 14.21
CA GLY A 210 -24.86 -3.13 14.87
C GLY A 210 -25.44 -2.22 15.96
N VAL A 211 -24.87 -1.03 16.07
CA VAL A 211 -25.54 0.18 16.52
C VAL A 211 -26.78 0.46 15.65
N GLU A 212 -27.73 1.24 16.15
CA GLU A 212 -28.80 1.81 15.34
C GLU A 212 -28.21 2.92 14.44
N ILE A 213 -27.81 2.58 13.22
CA ILE A 213 -27.25 3.54 12.27
C ILE A 213 -28.36 4.13 11.41
N GLY A 214 -28.56 5.44 11.52
CA GLY A 214 -29.60 6.18 10.80
C GLY A 214 -31.04 5.70 11.10
N GLY A 215 -31.28 5.08 12.25
CA GLY A 215 -32.57 4.45 12.60
C GLY A 215 -32.67 2.95 12.29
N TYR A 216 -31.59 2.31 11.83
CA TYR A 216 -31.59 0.90 11.44
C TYR A 216 -30.73 0.03 12.36
N ALA A 217 -31.37 -0.94 13.03
CA ALA A 217 -30.67 -2.01 13.74
C ALA A 217 -30.01 -3.00 12.75
N VAL A 218 -28.78 -3.39 13.05
CA VAL A 218 -27.91 -4.15 12.14
C VAL A 218 -27.36 -5.38 12.89
N PRO A 219 -27.61 -6.64 12.46
CA PRO A 219 -27.18 -7.80 13.24
C PRO A 219 -25.66 -7.89 13.44
N ASN A 220 -25.24 -8.27 14.66
CA ASN A 220 -23.84 -8.61 14.97
C ASN A 220 -23.32 -9.68 13.99
N GLY A 221 -22.06 -9.54 13.57
CA GLY A 221 -21.49 -10.36 12.50
C GLY A 221 -21.82 -9.88 11.08
N SER A 222 -22.60 -8.80 10.92
CA SER A 222 -22.72 -8.10 9.63
C SER A 222 -21.35 -7.67 9.10
N THR A 223 -21.03 -8.05 7.87
CA THR A 223 -19.96 -7.40 7.12
C THR A 223 -20.25 -5.90 6.98
N VAL A 224 -19.26 -5.08 7.32
CA VAL A 224 -19.27 -3.63 7.14
C VAL A 224 -18.18 -3.27 6.15
N ILE A 225 -18.58 -3.14 4.89
CA ILE A 225 -17.81 -2.35 3.92
C ILE A 225 -17.86 -0.89 4.41
N PHE A 226 -16.83 -0.09 4.13
CA PHE A 226 -16.92 1.37 4.12
C PHE A 226 -16.63 1.86 2.71
N ASN A 227 -17.57 2.58 2.08
CA ASN A 227 -17.34 3.22 0.79
C ASN A 227 -16.48 4.48 0.98
N ALA A 228 -15.23 4.27 1.41
CA ALA A 228 -14.29 5.33 1.73
C ALA A 228 -13.88 6.13 0.48
N TRP A 229 -13.88 5.49 -0.70
CA TRP A 229 -13.89 6.18 -2.00
C TRP A 229 -14.91 7.30 -1.92
N ALA A 230 -16.18 6.93 -1.76
CA ALA A 230 -17.27 7.90 -1.85
C ALA A 230 -17.34 8.93 -0.70
N ILE A 231 -16.72 8.70 0.48
CA ILE A 231 -16.81 9.68 1.59
C ILE A 231 -15.97 10.93 1.35
N MET A 232 -14.84 10.76 0.66
CA MET A 232 -13.88 11.82 0.34
C MET A 232 -14.33 12.70 -0.84
N ARG A 233 -15.63 12.65 -1.12
CA ARG A 233 -16.24 12.93 -2.42
C ARG A 233 -17.68 13.44 -2.30
N ASP A 234 -18.20 13.63 -1.08
CA ASP A 234 -19.57 14.08 -0.86
C ASP A 234 -19.73 15.58 -1.16
N PRO A 235 -20.63 16.00 -2.07
CA PRO A 235 -20.87 17.42 -2.35
C PRO A 235 -21.48 18.20 -1.17
N ALA A 236 -21.96 17.53 -0.12
CA ALA A 236 -22.34 18.16 1.14
C ALA A 236 -21.17 18.37 2.12
N ALA A 237 -20.05 17.66 1.93
CA ALA A 237 -18.83 17.81 2.73
C ALA A 237 -17.74 18.64 2.01
N TRP A 238 -17.74 18.62 0.68
CA TRP A 238 -16.69 19.17 -0.17
C TRP A 238 -17.27 20.06 -1.27
N GLU A 239 -16.82 21.32 -1.35
CA GLU A 239 -17.04 22.14 -2.55
C GLU A 239 -16.33 21.49 -3.74
N ARG A 240 -17.03 21.36 -4.89
CA ARG A 240 -16.50 20.73 -6.12
C ARG A 240 -15.74 19.44 -5.78
N PRO A 241 -16.40 18.40 -5.23
CA PRO A 241 -15.71 17.17 -4.82
C PRO A 241 -15.09 16.50 -6.05
N HIS A 242 -15.79 16.62 -7.17
CA HIS A 242 -15.46 16.17 -8.51
C HIS A 242 -14.26 16.91 -9.18
N GLU A 243 -13.41 17.62 -8.43
CA GLU A 243 -12.28 18.40 -8.98
C GLU A 243 -11.04 18.38 -8.08
N PHE A 244 -9.85 18.40 -8.70
CA PHE A 244 -8.63 18.84 -8.05
C PHE A 244 -8.80 20.27 -7.55
N VAL A 245 -8.64 20.42 -6.25
CA VAL A 245 -8.35 21.70 -5.62
C VAL A 245 -7.39 21.35 -4.49
N PRO A 246 -6.08 21.17 -4.74
CA PRO A 246 -5.13 20.87 -3.67
C PRO A 246 -5.10 22.00 -2.63
N GLU A 247 -5.48 23.22 -3.03
CA GLU A 247 -5.70 24.39 -2.17
C GLU A 247 -6.79 24.17 -1.11
N ARG A 248 -7.71 23.19 -1.27
CA ARG A 248 -8.72 22.87 -0.25
C ARG A 248 -8.10 22.39 1.07
N PHE A 249 -6.85 21.93 1.03
CA PHE A 249 -6.06 21.54 2.21
C PHE A 249 -5.09 22.64 2.69
N LEU A 250 -5.01 23.79 2.00
CA LEU A 250 -4.12 24.92 2.34
C LEU A 250 -4.84 25.95 3.22
N GLY A 251 -5.28 25.50 4.40
CA GLY A 251 -5.99 26.32 5.39
C GLY A 251 -5.11 26.80 6.57
N LYS A 252 -5.75 27.49 7.52
CA LYS A 252 -5.17 27.67 8.87
C LYS A 252 -5.15 26.33 9.60
N ALA A 253 -4.22 26.14 10.54
CA ALA A 253 -3.98 24.84 11.20
C ALA A 253 -5.17 24.28 12.01
N ASP A 254 -6.18 25.10 12.32
CA ASP A 254 -7.46 24.75 12.94
C ASP A 254 -8.54 24.31 11.93
N GLN A 255 -8.28 24.45 10.63
CA GLN A 255 -9.19 24.18 9.51
C GLN A 255 -8.61 23.19 8.48
N VAL A 256 -7.33 22.78 8.60
CA VAL A 256 -6.74 21.76 7.72
C VAL A 256 -7.30 20.38 8.06
N VAL A 257 -8.13 19.86 7.14
CA VAL A 257 -8.59 18.47 7.13
C VAL A 257 -7.38 17.53 6.96
N ASP A 258 -7.16 16.65 7.94
CA ASP A 258 -6.02 15.73 7.98
C ASP A 258 -6.44 14.26 7.78
N PHE A 259 -5.54 13.47 7.18
CA PHE A 259 -5.78 12.06 6.85
C PHE A 259 -5.53 11.09 8.02
N ARG A 260 -5.44 11.57 9.27
CA ARG A 260 -5.21 10.73 10.46
C ARG A 260 -6.51 10.17 11.06
N GLY A 261 -7.59 10.20 10.28
CA GLY A 261 -8.87 9.58 10.62
C GLY A 261 -9.69 10.34 11.67
N LYS A 262 -9.42 11.63 11.88
CA LYS A 262 -10.23 12.52 12.75
C LYS A 262 -11.32 13.26 11.98
N ALA A 263 -11.00 13.72 10.77
CA ALA A 263 -11.95 14.18 9.77
C ALA A 263 -12.58 12.93 9.12
N PHE A 264 -13.89 12.76 9.22
CA PHE A 264 -14.58 11.60 8.63
C PHE A 264 -14.86 11.80 7.14
N GLU A 265 -14.87 13.05 6.70
CA GLU A 265 -14.84 13.53 5.32
C GLU A 265 -13.51 13.22 4.60
N PHE A 266 -12.43 12.84 5.31
CA PHE A 266 -11.14 12.49 4.71
C PHE A 266 -10.44 11.31 5.41
N ILE A 267 -10.86 10.10 5.06
CA ILE A 267 -10.36 8.84 5.64
C ILE A 267 -9.65 7.91 4.62
N PRO A 268 -8.68 8.39 3.81
CA PRO A 268 -7.99 7.51 2.83
C PRO A 268 -7.21 6.37 3.52
N PHE A 269 -6.86 6.55 4.79
CA PHE A 269 -6.21 5.55 5.63
C PHE A 269 -7.15 4.87 6.63
N GLY A 270 -8.47 5.07 6.50
CA GLY A 270 -9.48 4.66 7.46
C GLY A 270 -9.50 5.53 8.74
N SER A 271 -10.10 5.01 9.81
CA SER A 271 -10.25 5.70 11.09
C SER A 271 -10.29 4.71 12.28
N GLY A 272 -10.26 5.25 13.50
CA GLY A 272 -10.45 4.52 14.75
C GLY A 272 -9.45 3.39 14.95
N ARG A 273 -9.92 2.26 15.51
CA ARG A 273 -9.09 1.08 15.83
C ARG A 273 -8.41 0.44 14.60
N ARG A 274 -8.88 0.73 13.38
CA ARG A 274 -8.38 0.12 12.13
C ARG A 274 -7.53 1.07 11.27
N LEU A 275 -7.41 2.36 11.63
CA LEU A 275 -6.55 3.35 10.96
C LEU A 275 -5.19 2.74 10.57
N CYS A 276 -4.80 2.90 9.30
CA CYS A 276 -3.61 2.27 8.69
C CYS A 276 -2.35 2.48 9.54
N PRO A 277 -1.50 1.45 9.77
CA PRO A 277 -0.29 1.61 10.57
C PRO A 277 0.80 2.37 9.79
N GLY A 278 0.73 2.33 8.46
CA GLY A 278 1.70 2.92 7.54
C GLY A 278 1.52 4.41 7.30
N VAL A 279 0.53 5.09 7.92
CA VAL A 279 0.34 6.56 7.80
C VAL A 279 1.65 7.33 7.98
N PRO A 280 2.51 7.06 9.00
CA PRO A 280 3.77 7.78 9.17
C PRO A 280 4.83 7.48 8.10
N MET A 281 4.70 6.37 7.37
CA MET A 281 5.56 6.03 6.23
C MET A 281 5.03 6.67 4.94
N ALA A 282 3.75 6.51 4.64
CA ALA A 282 3.10 7.11 3.46
C ALA A 282 3.24 8.65 3.47
N GLU A 283 2.96 9.30 4.60
CA GLU A 283 3.15 10.75 4.82
C GLU A 283 4.58 11.22 4.49
N ARG A 284 5.59 10.38 4.67
CA ARG A 284 7.00 10.72 4.41
C ARG A 284 7.48 10.31 3.03
N VAL A 285 6.88 9.29 2.42
CA VAL A 285 7.36 8.70 1.17
C VAL A 285 6.59 9.23 -0.03
N VAL A 286 5.26 9.35 0.04
CA VAL A 286 4.44 9.82 -1.08
C VAL A 286 4.79 11.26 -1.48
N PRO A 287 4.87 12.26 -0.57
CA PRO A 287 5.28 13.61 -0.95
C PRO A 287 6.75 13.70 -1.38
N PHE A 288 7.63 12.86 -0.82
CA PHE A 288 9.05 12.86 -1.16
C PHE A 288 9.31 12.27 -2.56
N ILE A 289 8.59 11.21 -2.94
CA ILE A 289 8.58 10.68 -4.32
C ILE A 289 8.07 11.76 -5.27
N LEU A 290 6.87 12.28 -5.03
CA LEU A 290 6.21 13.23 -5.91
C LEU A 290 7.05 14.51 -6.11
N ALA A 291 7.56 15.09 -5.01
CA ALA A 291 8.44 16.25 -5.08
C ALA A 291 9.76 15.95 -5.81
N SER A 292 10.33 14.75 -5.67
CA SER A 292 11.56 14.38 -6.38
C SER A 292 11.33 14.21 -7.89
N LEU A 293 10.18 13.64 -8.29
CA LEU A 293 9.80 13.47 -9.69
C LEU A 293 9.44 14.81 -10.36
N LEU A 294 8.76 15.71 -9.66
CA LEU A 294 8.41 17.06 -10.16
C LEU A 294 9.59 18.04 -10.13
N HIS A 295 10.59 17.82 -9.26
CA HIS A 295 11.82 18.63 -9.23
C HIS A 295 12.82 18.21 -10.31
N ALA A 296 12.86 16.93 -10.68
CA ALA A 296 13.79 16.42 -11.69
C ALA A 296 13.27 16.52 -13.13
N PHE A 297 11.94 16.52 -13.33
CA PHE A 297 11.34 16.45 -14.67
C PHE A 297 10.15 17.39 -14.86
N GLU A 298 10.10 18.01 -16.03
CA GLU A 298 8.86 18.45 -16.64
C GLU A 298 8.15 17.22 -17.20
N TRP A 299 6.85 17.06 -16.95
CA TRP A 299 6.07 15.92 -17.40
C TRP A 299 5.12 16.32 -18.53
N ARG A 300 5.21 15.60 -19.65
CA ARG A 300 4.36 15.81 -20.84
C ARG A 300 3.53 14.56 -21.14
N LEU A 301 2.50 14.72 -21.97
CA LEU A 301 1.77 13.59 -22.54
C LEU A 301 2.44 13.15 -23.85
N PRO A 302 2.20 11.91 -24.33
CA PRO A 302 2.66 11.46 -25.64
C PRO A 302 2.11 12.34 -26.77
N ASP A 303 2.86 12.46 -27.87
CA ASP A 303 2.51 13.31 -29.00
C ASP A 303 1.10 13.00 -29.54
N GLY A 304 0.24 14.03 -29.59
CA GLY A 304 -1.14 13.92 -30.05
C GLY A 304 -2.19 13.59 -28.98
N VAL A 305 -1.81 13.39 -27.72
CA VAL A 305 -2.75 13.19 -26.60
C VAL A 305 -3.00 14.51 -25.85
N SER A 306 -4.24 14.99 -25.79
CA SER A 306 -4.59 16.15 -24.95
C SER A 306 -4.90 15.74 -23.49
N PRO A 307 -4.71 16.64 -22.50
CA PRO A 307 -5.09 16.36 -21.11
C PRO A 307 -6.57 16.03 -20.90
N THR A 308 -7.44 16.47 -21.81
CA THR A 308 -8.88 16.17 -21.82
C THR A 308 -9.23 14.78 -22.36
N GLU A 309 -8.28 14.07 -22.96
CA GLU A 309 -8.43 12.71 -23.51
C GLU A 309 -7.79 11.64 -22.61
N LEU A 310 -7.26 12.03 -21.44
CA LEU A 310 -6.76 11.10 -20.44
C LEU A 310 -7.91 10.28 -19.83
N ASP A 311 -7.91 8.98 -20.08
CA ASP A 311 -8.83 8.04 -19.43
C ASP A 311 -8.36 7.77 -17.98
N VAL A 312 -9.04 8.41 -17.05
CA VAL A 312 -8.88 8.25 -15.59
C VAL A 312 -10.01 7.42 -14.99
N SER A 313 -10.73 6.64 -15.79
CA SER A 313 -11.80 5.75 -15.29
C SER A 313 -11.23 4.63 -14.41
N GLU A 314 -12.03 4.19 -13.44
CA GLU A 314 -11.60 3.22 -12.44
C GLU A 314 -11.85 1.77 -12.88
N ARG A 315 -10.87 0.91 -12.63
CA ARG A 315 -11.06 -0.54 -12.50
C ARG A 315 -11.03 -0.91 -11.02
N PHE A 316 -12.16 -1.39 -10.51
CA PHE A 316 -12.31 -1.83 -9.14
C PHE A 316 -11.43 -3.05 -8.82
N THR A 317 -10.56 -2.93 -7.81
CA THR A 317 -9.84 -4.07 -7.19
C THR A 317 -9.83 -3.91 -5.65
N THR A 318 -8.84 -4.42 -4.92
CA THR A 318 -8.74 -4.25 -3.45
C THR A 318 -8.53 -2.78 -3.03
N ALA A 319 -7.79 -2.04 -3.85
CA ALA A 319 -7.99 -0.63 -4.10
C ALA A 319 -8.38 -0.46 -5.59
N ASN A 320 -9.05 0.63 -5.94
CA ASN A 320 -9.26 0.93 -7.36
C ASN A 320 -7.91 1.15 -8.04
N VAL A 321 -7.80 0.93 -9.34
CA VAL A 321 -6.65 1.32 -10.18
C VAL A 321 -7.18 1.94 -11.47
N MET A 322 -6.42 2.77 -12.18
CA MET A 322 -6.91 3.28 -13.47
C MET A 322 -7.13 2.13 -14.45
N ALA A 323 -8.22 2.20 -15.22
CA ALA A 323 -8.57 1.18 -16.22
C ALA A 323 -7.57 1.18 -17.39
N VAL A 324 -7.00 2.34 -17.70
CA VAL A 324 -5.86 2.56 -18.60
C VAL A 324 -4.70 3.12 -17.78
N PRO A 325 -3.53 2.45 -17.70
CA PRO A 325 -2.38 2.99 -16.98
C PRO A 325 -1.90 4.32 -17.58
N LEU A 326 -1.48 5.25 -16.71
CA LEU A 326 -1.05 6.58 -17.16
C LEU A 326 0.20 6.47 -18.02
N LYS A 327 0.14 7.08 -19.19
CA LYS A 327 1.25 7.23 -20.13
C LYS A 327 1.71 8.67 -20.14
N ALA A 328 2.97 8.89 -19.78
CA ALA A 328 3.60 10.20 -19.71
C ALA A 328 5.04 10.14 -20.20
N VAL A 329 5.58 11.30 -20.58
CA VAL A 329 6.94 11.48 -21.08
C VAL A 329 7.67 12.45 -20.14
N PRO A 330 8.64 11.98 -19.33
CA PRO A 330 9.49 12.87 -18.54
C PRO A 330 10.51 13.60 -19.43
N VAL A 331 10.78 14.86 -19.10
CA VAL A 331 11.77 15.72 -19.77
C VAL A 331 12.64 16.35 -18.68
N VAL A 332 13.97 16.20 -18.78
CA VAL A 332 14.90 16.64 -17.73
C VAL A 332 14.92 18.17 -17.61
N ILE A 333 14.66 18.68 -16.40
CA ILE A 333 14.86 20.10 -16.08
C ILE A 333 16.37 20.36 -15.97
N THR A 334 16.86 21.41 -16.62
CA THR A 334 18.29 21.79 -16.70
C THR A 334 18.60 23.06 -15.91
#